data_AF-A0A9E4BJV7-F1
#
_entry.id   AF-A0A9E4BJV7-F1
#
_cell.length_a   1.000
_cell.length_b   1.000
_cell.length_c   1.000
_cell.angle_alpha   90.00
_cell.angle_beta   90.00
_cell.angle_gamma   90.00
#
_symmetry.space_group_name_H-M   'P 1'
#
loop_
_entity.id
_entity.type
_entity.pdbx_description
1 polymer ?
#
loop_
_entity_poly.entity_id
_entity_poly.type
_entity_poly.pdbx_seq_one_letter_code
_entity_poly.pdbx_strand_id
1 'polypeptide(L)'
;MALFVKHEWSRDRFHENHDKMFRLVAQRLQLDGKAIPFNIWDTVYPLMVVDELEDEIPGIEQACAFMRHTRSKITRGEKSFRSAMGFVSGGLFALFTFRFL
;
A
#
# COMPACT_ATOMS: atom_id res chain seq x y z
N MET A 1 -14.85 -4.43 -8.67
CA MET A 1 -14.91 -5.68 -7.89
C MET A 1 -14.54 -5.36 -6.44
N ALA A 2 -15.32 -5.76 -5.45
CA ALA A 2 -15.03 -5.51 -4.03
C ALA A 2 -14.65 -6.83 -3.36
N LEU A 3 -13.44 -6.89 -2.79
CA LEU A 3 -12.90 -8.10 -2.14
C LEU A 3 -12.97 -7.92 -0.62
N PHE A 4 -13.45 -8.95 0.08
CA PHE A 4 -13.48 -8.99 1.55
C PHE A 4 -12.32 -9.87 2.04
N VAL A 5 -11.37 -9.27 2.76
CA VAL A 5 -10.25 -9.98 3.39
C VAL A 5 -10.57 -10.15 4.88
N LYS A 6 -10.51 -11.39 5.38
CA LYS A 6 -10.65 -11.68 6.81
C LYS A 6 -9.42 -11.13 7.55
N HIS A 7 -9.65 -10.26 8.54
CA HIS A 7 -8.63 -9.49 9.25
C HIS A 7 -7.33 -10.26 9.58
N GLU A 8 -6.19 -9.67 9.21
CA GLU A 8 -4.86 -10.04 9.72
C GLU A 8 -4.19 -8.81 10.34
N TRP A 9 -3.95 -8.87 11.65
CA TRP A 9 -3.30 -7.80 12.43
C TRP A 9 -1.77 -7.97 12.48
N SER A 10 -1.22 -9.03 11.87
CA SER A 10 0.20 -9.36 11.86
C SER A 10 0.68 -9.41 10.41
N ARG A 11 1.47 -8.41 10.00
CA ARG A 11 2.01 -8.28 8.64
C ARG A 11 3.17 -9.25 8.34
N ASP A 12 3.68 -9.95 9.35
CA ASP A 12 4.97 -10.67 9.27
C ASP A 12 4.86 -12.19 9.06
N ARG A 13 3.67 -12.81 9.21
CA ARG A 13 3.58 -14.29 9.31
C ARG A 13 3.11 -15.01 8.04
N PHE A 14 2.81 -14.30 6.96
CA PHE A 14 2.19 -14.90 5.77
C PHE A 14 2.99 -14.72 4.47
N HIS A 15 4.27 -14.32 4.56
CA HIS A 15 5.16 -14.31 3.40
C HIS A 15 6.50 -14.96 3.74
N GLU A 16 6.91 -15.94 2.94
CA GLU A 16 8.17 -16.67 3.14
C GLU A 16 9.39 -15.75 3.06
N ASN A 17 9.28 -14.65 2.28
CA ASN A 17 10.32 -13.63 2.12
C ASN A 17 10.05 -12.35 2.96
N HIS A 18 9.44 -12.46 4.14
CA HIS A 18 9.09 -11.28 4.95
C HIS A 18 10.30 -10.41 5.33
N ASP A 19 11.48 -11.02 5.47
CA ASP A 19 12.77 -10.38 5.72
C ASP A 19 13.26 -9.52 4.54
N LYS A 20 12.69 -9.71 3.35
CA LYS A 20 12.98 -8.96 2.12
C LYS A 20 11.90 -7.95 1.76
N MET A 21 10.88 -7.78 2.60
CA MET A 21 9.82 -6.79 2.40
C MET A 21 10.19 -5.47 3.05
N PHE A 22 10.30 -4.43 2.24
CA PHE A 22 10.64 -3.08 2.72
C PHE A 22 9.49 -2.10 2.49
N ARG A 23 9.40 -1.09 3.35
CA ARG A 23 8.49 0.04 3.16
C ARG A 23 9.26 1.23 2.61
N LEU A 24 8.80 1.76 1.49
CA LEU A 24 9.31 3.03 0.97
C LEU A 24 9.05 4.16 1.98
N VAL A 25 10.10 4.90 2.31
CA VAL A 25 10.04 6.08 3.19
C VAL A 25 10.72 7.24 2.48
N ALA A 26 10.20 8.45 2.64
CA ALA A 26 10.81 9.65 2.07
C ALA A 26 11.33 10.58 3.15
N GLN A 27 12.45 11.21 2.83
CA GLN A 27 13.10 12.22 3.66
C GLN A 27 13.41 13.43 2.80
N ARG A 28 13.25 14.62 3.38
CA ARG A 28 13.68 15.89 2.77
C ARG A 28 14.78 16.50 3.61
N LEU A 29 15.75 17.12 2.96
CA LEU A 29 16.80 17.88 3.62
C LEU A 29 16.30 19.28 3.96
N GLN A 30 16.54 19.71 5.19
CA GLN A 30 16.38 21.10 5.60
C GLN A 30 17.63 21.91 5.19
N LEU A 31 17.52 23.24 5.26
CA LEU A 31 18.61 24.17 4.93
C LEU A 31 19.85 23.99 5.83
N ASP A 32 19.66 23.45 7.03
CA ASP A 32 20.73 23.10 7.98
C ASP A 32 21.36 21.72 7.70
N GLY A 33 20.95 21.04 6.62
CA GLY A 33 21.42 19.70 6.25
C GLY A 33 20.71 18.56 6.98
N LYS A 34 19.75 18.84 7.88
CA LYS A 34 19.03 17.80 8.62
C LYS A 34 18.00 17.11 7.74
N ALA A 35 18.05 15.78 7.69
CA ALA A 35 17.00 14.97 7.07
C ALA A 35 15.78 14.89 8.01
N ILE A 36 14.60 15.24 7.49
CA ILE A 36 13.33 15.05 8.17
C ILE A 36 12.42 14.12 7.37
N PRO A 37 11.76 13.15 8.03
CA PRO A 37 10.79 12.31 7.35
C PRO A 37 9.62 13.16 6.89
N PHE A 38 9.08 12.83 5.73
CA PHE A 38 7.80 13.36 5.29
C PHE A 38 6.98 12.26 4.64
N ASN A 39 5.69 12.52 4.50
CA ASN A 39 4.80 11.59 3.84
C ASN A 39 4.96 11.73 2.32
N ILE A 40 5.61 10.76 1.67
CA ILE A 40 5.81 10.77 0.21
C ILE A 40 4.49 10.88 -0.57
N TRP A 41 3.39 10.43 0.05
CA TRP A 41 2.04 10.52 -0.50
C TRP A 41 1.52 11.95 -0.66
N ASP A 42 2.15 12.93 -0.02
CA ASP A 42 1.80 14.34 -0.17
C ASP A 42 2.35 14.91 -1.50
N THR A 43 3.31 14.22 -2.13
CA THR A 43 4.01 14.66 -3.35
C THR A 43 3.82 13.72 -4.53
N VAL A 44 3.59 12.44 -4.28
CA VAL A 44 3.51 11.39 -5.30
C VAL A 44 2.30 10.52 -5.00
N TYR A 45 1.50 10.22 -6.02
CA TYR A 45 0.41 9.27 -5.87
C TYR A 45 0.96 7.84 -5.97
N PRO A 46 0.99 7.04 -4.88
CA PRO A 46 1.68 5.74 -4.86
C PRO A 46 1.30 4.81 -5.99
N LEU A 47 0.00 4.76 -6.32
CA LEU A 47 -0.55 3.82 -7.31
C LEU A 47 -0.07 4.14 -8.73
N MET A 48 0.55 5.29 -8.96
CA MET A 48 1.06 5.73 -10.26
C MET A 48 2.56 5.50 -10.43
N VAL A 49 3.26 5.05 -9.41
CA VAL A 49 4.73 4.88 -9.47
C VAL A 49 5.17 3.46 -9.13
N VAL A 50 4.24 2.54 -8.92
CA VAL A 50 4.57 1.16 -8.50
C VAL A 50 5.36 0.45 -9.58
N ASP A 51 4.90 0.56 -10.83
CA ASP A 51 5.47 -0.19 -11.96
C ASP A 51 6.87 0.37 -12.26
N GLU A 52 7.04 1.69 -12.21
CA GLU A 52 8.32 2.35 -12.41
C GLU A 52 9.36 1.99 -11.32
N LEU A 53 8.94 1.66 -10.09
CA LEU A 53 9.88 1.21 -9.06
C LEU A 53 10.50 -0.15 -9.42
N GLU A 54 9.74 -1.05 -10.05
CA GLU A 54 10.25 -2.34 -10.50
C GLU A 54 11.17 -2.18 -11.71
N ASP A 55 10.81 -1.29 -12.64
CA ASP A 55 11.54 -1.09 -13.89
C ASP A 55 12.84 -0.28 -13.70
N GLU A 56 12.84 0.73 -12.82
CA GLU A 56 13.93 1.70 -12.72
C GLU A 56 14.89 1.47 -11.56
N ILE A 57 14.49 0.74 -10.50
CA ILE A 57 15.33 0.54 -9.31
C ILE A 57 15.91 -0.89 -9.29
N PRO A 58 17.23 -1.05 -9.53
CA PRO A 58 17.85 -2.36 -9.50
C PRO A 58 17.69 -3.07 -8.16
N GLY A 59 17.29 -4.35 -8.22
CA GLY A 59 17.14 -5.20 -7.03
C GLY A 59 15.75 -5.18 -6.40
N ILE A 60 14.81 -4.39 -6.93
CA ILE A 60 13.39 -4.54 -6.61
C ILE A 60 12.82 -5.66 -7.49
N GLU A 61 12.43 -6.77 -6.88
CA GLU A 61 11.79 -7.88 -7.62
C GLU A 61 10.30 -7.63 -7.86
N GLN A 62 9.62 -7.04 -6.89
CA GLN A 62 8.19 -6.69 -6.93
C GLN A 62 7.93 -5.49 -6.02
N ALA A 63 6.97 -4.66 -6.41
CA ALA A 63 6.49 -3.50 -5.68
C ALA A 63 4.96 -3.54 -5.57
N CYS A 64 4.43 -2.98 -4.49
CA CYS A 64 3.01 -2.70 -4.40
C CYS A 64 2.73 -1.42 -3.63
N ALA A 65 1.55 -0.87 -3.86
CA ALA A 65 1.05 0.28 -3.15
C ALA A 65 -0.24 -0.03 -2.42
N PHE A 66 -0.39 0.61 -1.26
CA PHE A 66 -1.63 0.64 -0.50
C PHE A 66 -1.92 2.08 -0.07
N MET A 67 -3.08 2.59 -0.44
CA MET A 67 -3.61 3.88 0.01
C MET A 67 -4.81 3.69 0.90
N ARG A 68 -4.72 4.19 2.13
CA ARG A 68 -5.86 4.16 3.06
C ARG A 68 -6.88 5.23 2.67
N HIS A 69 -8.14 4.83 2.52
CA HIS A 69 -9.29 5.72 2.33
C HIS A 69 -10.29 5.53 3.48
N THR A 70 -10.31 6.46 4.44
CA THR A 70 -10.91 6.22 5.76
C THR A 70 -12.43 6.40 5.83
N ARG A 71 -13.06 7.00 4.81
CA ARG A 71 -14.50 7.32 4.84
C ARG A 71 -15.15 7.12 3.48
N SER A 72 -15.43 5.87 3.13
CA SER A 72 -16.24 5.55 1.97
C SER A 72 -17.68 5.26 2.39
N LYS A 73 -18.65 5.85 1.68
CA LYS A 73 -20.04 5.41 1.74
C LYS A 73 -20.25 4.40 0.61
N ILE A 74 -20.64 3.19 0.96
CA ILE A 74 -20.99 2.13 0.01
C ILE A 74 -22.51 2.04 -0.02
N THR A 75 -23.10 2.14 -1.21
CA THR A 75 -24.55 2.08 -1.42
C THR A 75 -24.87 0.90 -2.33
N ARG A 76 -25.87 0.09 -1.94
CA ARG A 76 -26.41 -1.01 -2.73
C ARG A 76 -27.94 -0.96 -2.65
N GLY A 77 -28.60 -0.53 -3.73
CA GLY A 77 -30.02 -0.22 -3.70
C GLY A 77 -30.31 0.87 -2.67
N GLU A 78 -31.30 0.65 -1.81
CA GLU A 78 -31.69 1.58 -0.73
C GLU A 78 -30.78 1.50 0.52
N LYS A 79 -29.90 0.50 0.60
CA LYS A 79 -29.03 0.30 1.76
C LYS A 79 -27.72 1.05 1.59
N SER A 80 -27.26 1.73 2.65
CA SER A 80 -25.94 2.33 2.67
C SER A 80 -25.23 2.10 3.99
N PHE A 81 -23.91 1.94 3.93
CA PHE A 81 -23.06 1.82 5.10
C PHE A 81 -21.75 2.59 4.87
N ARG A 82 -21.12 3.01 5.97
CA ARG A 82 -19.79 3.62 5.93
C ARG A 82 -18.76 2.55 6.25
N SER A 83 -17.69 2.52 5.48
CA SER A 83 -16.57 1.63 5.74
C SER A 83 -15.24 2.33 5.46
N ALA A 84 -14.21 1.89 6.19
CA ALA A 84 -12.84 2.17 5.81
C ALA A 84 -12.49 1.28 4.60
N MET A 85 -11.91 1.88 3.58
CA MET A 85 -11.45 1.21 2.38
C MET A 85 -9.96 1.46 2.17
N GLY A 86 -9.34 0.67 1.31
CA GLY A 86 -8.04 0.97 0.76
C GLY A 86 -8.07 0.80 -0.76
N PHE A 87 -7.26 1.59 -1.45
CA PHE A 87 -6.91 1.35 -2.84
C PHE A 87 -5.55 0.66 -2.88
N VAL A 88 -5.40 -0.29 -3.79
CA VAL A 88 -4.21 -1.15 -3.86
C VAL A 88 -3.80 -1.30 -5.31
N SER A 89 -2.49 -1.43 -5.56
CA SER A 89 -2.01 -1.85 -6.88
C SER A 89 -2.33 -3.34 -7.09
N GLY A 90 -2.39 -3.78 -8.35
CA GLY A 90 -2.68 -5.17 -8.69
C GLY A 90 -1.70 -6.16 -8.05
N GLY A 91 -0.41 -5.79 -7.98
CA GLY A 91 0.65 -6.59 -7.40
C GLY A 91 0.51 -6.91 -5.91
N LEU A 92 -0.32 -6.16 -5.16
CA LEU A 92 -0.50 -6.41 -3.72
C LEU A 92 -0.97 -7.86 -3.45
N PHE A 93 -1.87 -8.40 -4.26
CA PHE A 93 -2.41 -9.74 -4.05
C PHE A 93 -1.48 -10.86 -4.52
N ALA A 94 -0.44 -10.52 -5.29
CA ALA A 94 0.64 -11.45 -5.63
C ALA A 94 1.71 -11.47 -4.51
N LEU A 95 2.00 -10.31 -3.92
CA LEU A 95 2.98 -10.14 -2.85
C LEU A 95 2.52 -10.66 -1.48
N PHE A 96 1.22 -10.73 -1.24
CA PHE A 96 0.68 -11.16 0.05
C PHE A 96 -0.27 -12.34 -0.13
N THR A 97 -0.06 -13.38 0.67
CA THR A 97 -0.93 -14.57 0.67
C THR A 97 -2.21 -14.26 1.44
N PHE A 98 -3.24 -13.78 0.75
CA PHE A 98 -4.55 -13.56 1.36
C PHE A 98 -5.43 -14.81 1.23
N ARG A 99 -6.07 -15.20 2.34
CA ARG A 99 -7.16 -16.17 2.31
C ARG A 99 -8.47 -15.44 2.02
N PHE A 100 -8.88 -15.44 0.75
CA PHE A 100 -10.17 -14.92 0.35
C PHE A 100 -11.30 -15.85 0.80
N LEU A 101 -12.43 -15.25 1.17
CA LEU A 101 -13.68 -15.95 1.51
C LEU A 101 -14.61 -16.00 0.30
#